data_AF-A0A2N9MVX3-F1
#
_entry.id   AF-A0A2N9MVX3-F1
#
_cell.length_a   1.000
_cell.length_b   1.000
_cell.length_c   1.000
_cell.angle_alpha   90.00
_cell.angle_beta   90.00
_cell.angle_gamma   90.00
#
_symmetry.space_group_name_H-M   'P 1'
#
loop_
_entity.id
_entity.type
_entity.pdbx_description
1 polymer ?
#
loop_
_entity_poly.entity_id
_entity_poly.type
_entity_poly.pdbx_seq_one_letter_code
_entity_poly.pdbx_strand_id
1 'polypeptide(L)'
;MESDTYDLAAKAEGGAPVARMMGPMMQMLLEDRFKLKIHRETKEAPVYILTVAKGGAKLEPTKDGSCVPIDLEHLPKPGEPRPNFCGNQSMRRTGSSVTMTARGITMSMFTGMALPQVAGRPIIDKTGLAGEYDIQIDFAPDNLMPEPGGRGGAGDPGAPSADTPAPSIFAALQQLGLKLEAGKGPVEILVIDHVERPSEN
;
A
#
# COMPACT_ATOMS: atom_id res chain seq x y z
N MET A 1 3.22 11.14 -21.13
CA MET A 1 2.68 9.77 -21.18
C MET A 1 1.22 9.91 -21.56
N GLU A 2 0.85 9.45 -22.75
CA GLU A 2 -0.56 9.23 -23.09
C GLU A 2 -0.97 7.90 -22.46
N SER A 3 -2.05 7.88 -21.69
CA SER A 3 -2.58 6.68 -21.06
C SER A 3 -4.02 6.49 -21.50
N ASP A 4 -4.31 5.33 -22.10
CA ASP A 4 -5.67 4.92 -22.45
C ASP A 4 -6.25 4.06 -21.32
N THR A 5 -7.54 4.23 -21.03
CA THR A 5 -8.28 3.42 -20.04
C THR A 5 -9.22 2.46 -20.77
N TYR A 6 -9.25 1.20 -20.37
CA TYR A 6 -10.10 0.16 -20.96
C TYR A 6 -11.00 -0.48 -19.90
N ASP A 7 -12.28 -0.63 -20.22
CA ASP A 7 -13.23 -1.41 -19.43
C ASP A 7 -13.24 -2.86 -19.93
N LEU A 8 -13.02 -3.82 -19.03
CA LEU A 8 -13.03 -5.25 -19.32
C LEU A 8 -14.22 -5.93 -18.63
N ALA A 9 -15.20 -6.34 -19.42
CA ALA A 9 -16.28 -7.20 -18.97
C ALA A 9 -15.99 -8.65 -19.35
N ALA A 10 -15.86 -9.53 -18.35
CA ALA A 10 -15.66 -10.97 -18.55
C ALA A 10 -16.52 -11.77 -17.57
N LYS A 11 -16.98 -12.95 -18.02
CA LYS A 11 -17.80 -13.87 -17.22
C LYS A 11 -17.09 -15.22 -17.15
N ALA A 12 -16.88 -15.73 -15.95
CA ALA A 12 -16.40 -17.09 -15.76
C ALA A 12 -17.56 -18.09 -15.93
N GLU A 13 -17.33 -19.16 -16.68
CA GLU A 13 -18.27 -20.28 -16.72
C GLU A 13 -18.23 -21.06 -15.40
N GLY A 14 -19.39 -21.52 -14.93
CA GLY A 14 -19.50 -22.41 -13.77
C GLY A 14 -19.37 -21.77 -12.38
N GLY A 15 -19.41 -20.43 -12.27
CA GLY A 15 -19.40 -19.76 -10.96
C GLY A 15 -18.09 -19.95 -10.20
N ALA A 16 -16.96 -19.88 -10.90
CA ALA A 16 -15.63 -20.02 -10.30
C ALA A 16 -15.44 -19.06 -9.10
N PRO A 17 -14.70 -19.48 -8.05
CA PRO A 17 -14.43 -18.61 -6.90
C PRO A 17 -13.75 -17.30 -7.31
N VAL A 18 -14.06 -16.20 -6.62
CA VAL A 18 -13.52 -14.86 -6.90
C VAL A 18 -11.99 -14.85 -6.94
N ALA A 19 -11.32 -15.60 -6.05
CA ALA A 19 -9.87 -15.72 -6.02
C ALA A 19 -9.29 -16.26 -7.36
N ARG A 20 -9.99 -17.20 -8.00
CA ARG A 20 -9.58 -17.76 -9.29
C ARG A 20 -9.87 -16.79 -10.44
N MET A 21 -10.99 -16.08 -10.37
CA MET A 21 -11.37 -15.06 -11.35
C MET A 21 -10.38 -13.87 -11.34
N MET A 22 -10.06 -13.34 -10.17
CA MET A 22 -9.17 -12.17 -10.00
C MET A 22 -7.67 -12.50 -10.06
N GLY A 23 -7.30 -13.77 -9.94
CA GLY A 23 -5.91 -14.22 -10.11
C GLY A 23 -5.65 -14.75 -11.52
N PRO A 24 -5.53 -16.07 -11.70
CA PRO A 24 -5.06 -16.67 -12.96
C PRO A 24 -5.97 -16.42 -14.16
N MET A 25 -7.30 -16.32 -13.96
CA MET A 25 -8.21 -16.06 -15.10
C MET A 25 -8.08 -14.62 -15.62
N MET A 26 -7.94 -13.64 -14.73
CA MET A 26 -7.68 -12.24 -15.13
C MET A 26 -6.34 -12.14 -15.87
N GLN A 27 -5.29 -12.81 -15.38
CA GLN A 27 -4.00 -12.84 -16.07
C GLN A 27 -4.12 -13.40 -17.50
N MET A 28 -4.78 -14.55 -17.67
CA MET A 28 -5.03 -15.12 -19.00
C MET A 28 -5.85 -14.17 -19.90
N LEU A 29 -6.85 -13.47 -19.36
CA LEU A 29 -7.64 -12.52 -20.13
C LEU A 29 -6.78 -11.35 -20.63
N LEU A 30 -5.89 -10.81 -19.79
CA LEU A 30 -4.97 -9.73 -20.16
C LEU A 30 -3.93 -10.20 -21.18
N GLU A 31 -3.41 -11.41 -21.03
CA GLU A 31 -2.52 -12.05 -22.02
C GLU A 31 -3.21 -12.25 -23.37
N ASP A 32 -4.48 -12.65 -23.39
CA ASP A 32 -5.18 -12.88 -24.64
C ASP A 32 -5.61 -11.57 -25.33
N ARG A 33 -6.24 -10.66 -24.58
CA ARG A 33 -6.83 -9.44 -25.15
C ARG A 33 -5.79 -8.37 -25.48
N PHE A 34 -4.77 -8.22 -24.64
CA PHE A 34 -3.75 -7.19 -24.77
C PHE A 34 -2.40 -7.76 -25.19
N LYS A 35 -2.29 -9.07 -25.45
CA LYS A 35 -1.00 -9.73 -25.70
C LYS A 35 0.04 -9.40 -24.63
N LEU A 36 -0.43 -9.17 -23.40
CA LEU A 36 0.39 -8.73 -22.29
C LEU A 36 1.47 -9.78 -22.03
N LYS A 37 2.74 -9.38 -22.05
CA LYS A 37 3.86 -10.21 -21.59
C LYS A 37 4.57 -9.46 -20.48
N ILE A 38 4.78 -10.17 -19.38
CA ILE A 38 5.44 -9.63 -18.19
C ILE A 38 6.46 -10.64 -17.66
N HIS A 39 7.51 -10.12 -17.06
CA HIS A 39 8.40 -10.91 -16.22
C HIS A 39 8.77 -10.14 -14.96
N ARG A 40 9.25 -10.86 -13.96
CA ARG A 40 9.81 -10.28 -12.75
C ARG A 40 11.32 -10.20 -12.89
N GLU A 41 11.85 -9.04 -12.58
CA GLU A 41 13.29 -8.82 -12.52
C GLU A 41 13.65 -8.32 -11.12
N THR A 42 14.81 -8.71 -10.60
CA THR A 42 15.34 -8.16 -9.35
C THR A 42 16.51 -7.25 -9.67
N LYS A 43 16.45 -5.99 -9.22
CA LYS A 43 17.53 -5.02 -9.40
C LYS A 43 17.94 -4.39 -8.08
N GLU A 44 19.22 -4.06 -7.96
CA GLU A 44 19.72 -3.19 -6.90
C GLU A 44 19.21 -1.76 -7.13
N ALA A 45 18.44 -1.24 -6.17
CA ALA A 45 17.89 0.11 -6.22
C ALA A 45 17.96 0.79 -4.85
N PRO A 46 17.78 2.13 -4.78
CA PRO A 46 17.65 2.82 -3.50
C PRO A 46 16.40 2.36 -2.74
N VAL A 47 16.60 1.91 -1.50
CA VAL A 47 15.55 1.41 -0.60
C VAL A 47 15.65 2.08 0.75
N TYR A 48 14.62 1.92 1.58
CA TYR A 48 14.80 2.03 3.03
C TYR A 48 14.90 0.65 3.66
N ILE A 49 15.73 0.55 4.69
CA ILE A 49 15.86 -0.64 5.52
C ILE A 49 15.16 -0.32 6.83
N LEU A 50 14.14 -1.12 7.19
CA LEU A 50 13.43 -1.00 8.45
C LEU A 50 14.11 -1.87 9.50
N THR A 51 14.52 -1.29 10.62
CA THR A 51 15.12 -2.00 11.75
C THR A 51 14.44 -1.61 13.06
N VAL A 52 14.64 -2.40 14.11
CA VAL A 52 14.26 -2.01 15.48
C VAL A 52 15.20 -0.88 15.94
N ALA A 53 14.63 0.19 16.47
CA ALA A 53 15.37 1.33 16.99
C ALA A 53 16.05 1.01 18.34
N LYS A 54 17.00 1.86 18.72
CA LYS A 54 17.61 1.80 20.06
C LYS A 54 16.51 2.01 21.11
N GLY A 55 16.25 1.00 21.94
CA GLY A 55 15.15 1.00 22.92
C GLY A 55 14.09 -0.07 22.68
N GLY A 56 14.19 -0.83 21.58
CA GLY A 56 13.28 -1.95 21.30
C GLY A 56 11.98 -1.51 20.61
N ALA A 57 11.28 -2.48 20.03
CA ALA A 57 10.01 -2.26 19.36
C ALA A 57 8.90 -1.98 20.38
N LYS A 58 8.10 -0.94 20.10
CA LYS A 58 6.94 -0.52 20.91
C LYS A 58 5.67 -0.68 20.08
N LEU A 59 5.46 -1.88 19.57
CA LEU A 59 4.28 -2.23 18.79
C LEU A 59 3.25 -2.89 19.69
N GLU A 60 1.98 -2.52 19.52
CA GLU A 60 0.88 -3.22 20.17
C GLU A 60 0.57 -4.50 19.37
N PRO A 61 0.60 -5.69 20.01
CA PRO A 61 0.05 -6.89 19.39
C PRO A 61 -1.43 -6.66 19.05
N THR A 62 -1.86 -7.25 17.94
CA THR A 62 -3.26 -7.18 17.53
C THR A 62 -4.18 -7.74 18.60
N LYS A 63 -5.22 -6.98 18.93
CA LYS A 63 -6.20 -7.35 19.97
C LYS A 63 -7.36 -8.11 19.34
N ASP A 64 -7.92 -9.08 20.08
CA ASP A 64 -9.12 -9.79 19.65
C ASP A 64 -10.26 -8.80 19.36
N GLY A 65 -10.88 -8.93 18.18
CA GLY A 65 -11.97 -8.05 17.73
C GLY A 65 -11.53 -6.67 17.21
N SER A 66 -10.23 -6.36 17.17
CA SER A 66 -9.72 -5.13 16.54
C SER A 66 -9.92 -5.11 15.02
N CYS A 67 -9.92 -6.30 14.40
CA CYS A 67 -10.21 -6.52 13.01
C CYS A 67 -10.80 -7.92 12.80
N VAL A 68 -11.39 -8.16 11.62
CA VAL A 68 -11.88 -9.47 11.19
C VAL A 68 -11.05 -10.00 10.02
N PRO A 69 -10.66 -11.28 9.99
CA PRO A 69 -10.03 -11.88 8.82
C PRO A 69 -10.94 -11.76 7.57
N ILE A 70 -10.34 -11.63 6.39
CA ILE A 70 -11.09 -11.62 5.14
C ILE A 70 -11.52 -13.05 4.83
N ASP A 71 -12.82 -13.30 4.89
CA ASP A 71 -13.45 -14.50 4.36
C ASP A 71 -13.94 -14.22 2.93
N LEU A 72 -13.22 -14.76 1.94
CA LEU A 72 -13.55 -14.57 0.52
C LEU A 72 -14.84 -15.31 0.11
N GLU A 73 -15.32 -16.27 0.90
CA GLU A 73 -16.59 -16.97 0.67
C GLU A 73 -17.78 -16.16 1.20
N HIS A 74 -17.57 -15.37 2.26
CA HIS A 74 -18.60 -14.57 2.93
C HIS A 74 -18.28 -13.07 2.90
N LEU A 75 -18.02 -12.52 1.70
CA LEU A 75 -17.83 -11.08 1.53
C LEU A 75 -19.12 -10.30 1.85
N PRO A 76 -19.03 -9.13 2.51
CA PRO A 76 -20.19 -8.27 2.77
C PRO A 76 -20.88 -7.86 1.48
N LYS A 77 -22.21 -7.89 1.47
CA LYS A 77 -23.00 -7.49 0.30
C LYS A 77 -22.97 -5.97 0.11
N PRO A 78 -23.20 -5.47 -1.11
CA PRO A 78 -23.36 -4.03 -1.33
C PRO A 78 -24.46 -3.44 -0.42
N GLY A 79 -24.12 -2.42 0.36
CA GLY A 79 -25.03 -1.76 1.31
C GLY A 79 -24.92 -2.24 2.76
N GLU A 80 -24.18 -3.32 3.04
CA GLU A 80 -23.89 -3.75 4.41
C GLU A 80 -22.69 -2.97 4.99
N PRO A 81 -22.70 -2.66 6.31
CA PRO A 81 -21.54 -2.08 6.97
C PRO A 81 -20.31 -2.98 6.79
N ARG A 82 -19.24 -2.44 6.20
CA ARG A 82 -17.99 -3.19 6.07
C ARG A 82 -17.25 -3.21 7.41
N PRO A 83 -16.93 -4.39 7.95
CA PRO A 83 -16.10 -4.47 9.15
C PRO A 83 -14.66 -4.04 8.83
N ASN A 84 -13.90 -3.73 9.87
CA ASN A 84 -12.46 -3.48 9.71
C ASN A 84 -11.76 -4.80 9.45
N PHE A 85 -11.33 -5.04 8.22
CA PHE A 85 -10.60 -6.26 7.87
C PHE A 85 -9.14 -6.21 8.35
N CYS A 86 -8.61 -7.35 8.80
CA CYS A 86 -7.20 -7.48 9.17
C CYS A 86 -6.32 -7.33 7.93
N GLY A 87 -5.13 -6.75 8.11
CA GLY A 87 -4.21 -6.40 7.03
C GLY A 87 -4.65 -5.18 6.20
N ASN A 88 -5.84 -4.62 6.49
CA ASN A 88 -6.28 -3.40 5.84
C ASN A 88 -5.65 -2.17 6.51
N GLN A 89 -5.37 -1.16 5.70
CA GLN A 89 -4.89 0.14 6.16
C GLN A 89 -5.89 1.22 5.80
N SER A 90 -5.98 2.23 6.66
CA SER A 90 -6.75 3.44 6.41
C SER A 90 -5.87 4.66 6.67
N MET A 91 -6.09 5.69 5.87
CA MET A 91 -5.44 6.98 6.05
C MET A 91 -6.52 8.04 6.22
N ARG A 92 -6.41 8.84 7.27
CA ARG A 92 -7.29 9.98 7.54
C ARG A 92 -6.45 11.25 7.55
N ARG A 93 -6.72 12.15 6.62
CA ARG A 93 -6.09 13.47 6.60
C ARG A 93 -6.87 14.43 7.52
N THR A 94 -6.15 15.12 8.39
CA THR A 94 -6.68 16.17 9.27
C THR A 94 -5.75 17.37 9.20
N GLY A 95 -6.16 18.42 8.47
CA GLY A 95 -5.29 19.56 8.15
C GLY A 95 -4.05 19.11 7.36
N SER A 96 -2.86 19.50 7.85
CA SER A 96 -1.56 19.10 7.30
C SER A 96 -1.09 17.71 7.75
N SER A 97 -1.81 17.05 8.66
CA SER A 97 -1.43 15.76 9.24
C SER A 97 -2.20 14.60 8.62
N VAL A 98 -1.58 13.43 8.58
CA VAL A 98 -2.18 12.17 8.19
C VAL A 98 -2.06 11.19 9.35
N THR A 99 -3.19 10.64 9.77
CA THR A 99 -3.25 9.46 10.65
C THR A 99 -3.32 8.22 9.76
N MET A 100 -2.33 7.36 9.84
CA MET A 100 -2.37 6.03 9.24
C MET A 100 -2.68 5.00 10.32
N THR A 101 -3.72 4.21 10.09
CA THR A 101 -4.13 3.12 10.98
C THR A 101 -4.13 1.81 10.19
N ALA A 102 -3.34 0.84 10.65
CA ALA A 102 -3.32 -0.53 10.17
C ALA A 102 -3.64 -1.48 11.34
N ARG A 103 -4.49 -2.48 11.10
CA ARG A 103 -4.93 -3.44 12.14
C ARG A 103 -4.64 -4.86 11.67
N GLY A 104 -4.20 -5.72 12.58
CA GLY A 104 -3.88 -7.11 12.23
C GLY A 104 -2.83 -7.22 11.13
N ILE A 105 -1.83 -6.33 11.12
CA ILE A 105 -0.84 -6.28 10.02
C ILE A 105 0.46 -6.97 10.42
N THR A 106 0.98 -7.83 9.55
CA THR A 106 2.33 -8.39 9.69
C THR A 106 3.38 -7.38 9.27
N MET A 107 4.63 -7.52 9.73
CA MET A 107 5.71 -6.62 9.26
C MET A 107 5.97 -6.72 7.75
N SER A 108 5.73 -7.89 7.15
CA SER A 108 5.80 -8.06 5.70
C SER A 108 4.73 -7.21 4.99
N MET A 109 3.49 -7.22 5.47
CA MET A 109 2.44 -6.37 4.91
C MET A 109 2.70 -4.89 5.16
N PHE A 110 3.24 -4.54 6.34
CA PHE A 110 3.56 -3.16 6.69
C PHE A 110 4.67 -2.58 5.80
N THR A 111 5.74 -3.35 5.54
CA THR A 111 6.87 -2.93 4.69
C THR A 111 6.60 -3.10 3.19
N GLY A 112 5.74 -4.04 2.80
CA GLY A 112 5.40 -4.31 1.40
C GLY A 112 4.25 -3.47 0.85
N MET A 113 3.27 -3.10 1.69
CA MET A 113 2.07 -2.38 1.24
C MET A 113 1.92 -1.02 1.88
N ALA A 114 2.07 -0.91 3.20
CA ALA A 114 1.68 0.31 3.91
C ALA A 114 2.72 1.43 3.83
N LEU A 115 3.91 1.17 4.36
CA LEU A 115 4.95 2.17 4.45
C LEU A 115 5.51 2.67 3.10
N PRO A 116 5.63 1.85 2.03
CA PRO A 116 6.10 2.36 0.74
C PRO A 116 5.23 3.48 0.17
N GLN A 117 3.92 3.46 0.44
CA GLN A 117 2.97 4.50 -0.02
C GLN A 117 3.26 5.87 0.57
N VAL A 118 3.86 5.92 1.77
CA VAL A 118 4.12 7.17 2.51
C VAL A 118 5.60 7.55 2.51
N ALA A 119 6.51 6.56 2.45
CA ALA A 119 7.96 6.78 2.41
C ALA A 119 8.50 7.01 0.99
N GLY A 120 7.72 6.67 -0.04
CA GLY A 120 8.06 6.91 -1.45
C GLY A 120 9.18 6.02 -2.00
N ARG A 121 9.56 4.95 -1.29
CA ARG A 121 10.58 3.97 -1.72
C ARG A 121 10.23 2.57 -1.23
N PRO A 122 10.70 1.51 -1.92
CA PRO A 122 10.61 0.15 -1.41
C PRO A 122 11.31 0.03 -0.05
N ILE A 123 10.79 -0.84 0.81
CA ILE A 123 11.27 -1.04 2.17
C ILE A 123 11.64 -2.50 2.37
N ILE A 124 12.86 -2.72 2.87
CA ILE A 124 13.35 -4.05 3.24
C ILE A 124 13.20 -4.20 4.76
N ASP A 125 12.43 -5.20 5.17
CA ASP A 125 12.30 -5.56 6.58
C ASP A 125 13.56 -6.26 7.11
N LYS A 126 14.18 -5.68 8.14
CA LYS A 126 15.23 -6.30 8.96
C LYS A 126 14.92 -6.17 10.45
N THR A 127 13.64 -6.06 10.81
CA THR A 127 13.21 -5.94 12.21
C THR A 127 13.27 -7.29 12.93
N GLY A 128 13.04 -8.39 12.22
CA GLY A 128 12.90 -9.72 12.80
C GLY A 128 11.64 -9.90 13.66
N LEU A 129 10.69 -8.98 13.56
CA LEU A 129 9.46 -9.00 14.34
C LEU A 129 8.43 -9.91 13.67
N ALA A 130 7.96 -10.91 14.40
CA ALA A 130 6.94 -11.86 13.96
C ALA A 130 5.64 -11.63 14.72
N GLY A 131 4.51 -11.87 14.03
CA GLY A 131 3.17 -11.67 14.56
C GLY A 131 2.40 -10.59 13.83
N GLU A 132 1.22 -10.28 14.35
CA GLU A 132 0.32 -9.26 13.85
C GLU A 132 0.25 -8.10 14.84
N TYR A 133 0.26 -6.89 14.31
CA TYR A 133 0.30 -5.67 15.09
C TYR A 133 -0.79 -4.71 14.69
N ASP A 134 -1.21 -3.92 15.68
CA ASP A 134 -2.04 -2.76 15.46
C ASP A 134 -1.14 -1.52 15.47
N ILE A 135 -1.11 -0.81 14.36
CA ILE A 135 -0.23 0.32 14.13
C ILE A 135 -1.09 1.55 13.87
N GLN A 136 -0.90 2.58 14.70
CA GLN A 136 -1.43 3.91 14.43
C GLN A 136 -0.28 4.90 14.51
N ILE A 137 -0.07 5.67 13.45
CA ILE A 137 0.92 6.74 13.42
C ILE A 137 0.33 8.01 12.84
N ASP A 138 0.69 9.13 13.45
CA ASP A 138 0.37 10.46 12.98
C ASP A 138 1.63 11.10 12.43
N PHE A 139 1.58 11.58 11.20
CA PHE A 139 2.72 12.22 10.56
C PHE A 139 2.28 13.32 9.59
N ALA A 140 3.15 14.30 9.34
CA ALA A 140 3.00 15.20 8.21
C ALA A 140 3.57 14.49 6.97
N PRO A 141 2.77 14.21 5.91
CA PRO A 141 3.32 13.73 4.66
C PRO A 141 4.16 14.85 4.04
N ASP A 142 5.44 14.59 3.80
CA ASP A 142 6.27 15.46 2.97
C ASP A 142 5.73 15.38 1.53
N ASN A 143 4.82 16.28 1.11
CA ASN A 143 4.35 16.57 -0.25
C ASN A 143 4.15 15.40 -1.27
N LEU A 144 4.07 14.13 -0.85
CA LEU A 144 4.11 12.96 -1.72
C LEU A 144 2.75 12.30 -1.94
N MET A 145 1.69 12.80 -1.30
CA MET A 145 0.33 12.34 -1.56
C MET A 145 -0.30 13.27 -2.61
N PRO A 146 -0.44 12.85 -3.88
CA PRO A 146 -1.21 13.62 -4.84
C PRO A 146 -2.65 13.72 -4.32
N GLU A 147 -3.15 14.94 -4.16
CA GLU A 147 -4.56 15.15 -3.81
C GLU A 147 -5.45 14.50 -4.87
N PRO A 148 -6.43 13.68 -4.49
CA PRO A 148 -7.38 13.15 -5.46
C PRO A 148 -8.25 14.31 -5.97
N GLY A 149 -7.90 14.84 -7.16
CA GLY A 149 -8.66 15.86 -7.88
C GLY A 149 -7.96 17.20 -8.16
N GLY A 150 -6.71 17.40 -7.74
CA GLY A 150 -6.01 18.67 -7.93
C GLY A 150 -5.34 18.80 -9.30
N ARG A 151 -5.90 19.63 -10.20
CA ARG A 151 -5.15 20.14 -11.37
C ARG A 151 -3.85 20.76 -10.86
N GLY A 152 -2.72 20.35 -11.44
CA GLY A 152 -1.40 20.89 -11.13
C GLY A 152 -1.44 22.42 -11.11
N GLY A 153 -1.26 22.97 -9.92
CA GLY A 153 -1.15 24.40 -9.68
C GLY A 153 0.07 24.62 -8.81
N ALA A 154 1.04 25.36 -9.33
CA ALA A 154 2.17 25.85 -8.56
C ALA A 154 1.64 26.55 -7.28
N GLY A 155 1.99 26.01 -6.12
CA GLY A 155 1.63 26.59 -4.83
C GLY A 155 2.41 27.89 -4.61
N ASP A 156 1.67 28.95 -4.31
CA ASP A 156 2.16 30.26 -3.92
C ASP A 156 2.99 30.18 -2.61
N PRO A 157 4.23 30.72 -2.56
CA PRO A 157 5.08 30.67 -1.38
C PRO A 157 4.68 31.78 -0.39
N GLY A 158 3.56 31.62 0.33
CA GLY A 158 3.09 32.76 1.13
C GLY A 158 2.00 32.57 2.18
N ALA A 159 1.51 31.36 2.50
CA ALA A 159 0.48 31.20 3.53
C ALA A 159 1.05 30.70 4.87
N PRO A 160 0.88 31.45 5.99
CA PRO A 160 1.34 31.01 7.29
C PRO A 160 0.40 29.93 7.84
N SER A 161 0.88 28.68 7.88
CA SER A 161 0.16 27.60 8.56
C SER A 161 0.43 27.69 10.06
N ALA A 162 -0.56 28.18 10.82
CA ALA A 162 -0.63 27.93 12.25
C ALA A 162 -1.08 26.47 12.43
N ASP A 163 -0.18 25.62 12.90
CA ASP A 163 -0.43 24.45 13.76
C ASP A 163 0.88 23.65 13.84
N THR A 164 1.22 23.17 15.04
CA THR A 164 2.46 22.45 15.36
C THR A 164 2.86 21.47 14.25
N PRO A 165 4.10 21.50 13.72
CA PRO A 165 4.51 20.58 12.65
C PRO A 165 4.37 19.14 13.14
N ALA A 166 3.48 18.36 12.51
CA ALA A 166 3.41 16.93 12.78
C ALA A 166 4.74 16.27 12.41
N PRO A 167 5.16 15.21 13.14
CA PRO A 167 6.45 14.58 12.90
C PRO A 167 6.50 14.00 11.48
N SER A 168 7.69 13.98 10.85
CA SER A 168 7.85 13.23 9.61
C SER A 168 7.61 11.73 9.85
N ILE A 169 7.36 10.98 8.78
CA ILE A 169 7.19 9.52 8.86
C ILE A 169 8.35 8.82 9.61
N PHE A 170 9.58 9.33 9.49
CA PHE A 170 10.75 8.83 10.18
C PHE A 170 10.66 9.03 11.70
N ALA A 171 10.23 10.22 12.13
CA ALA A 171 10.06 10.53 13.54
C ALA A 171 8.87 9.76 14.14
N ALA A 172 7.78 9.59 13.38
CA ALA A 172 6.64 8.78 13.80
C ALA A 172 7.02 7.31 14.01
N LEU A 173 7.81 6.71 13.11
CA LEU A 173 8.31 5.35 13.27
C LEU A 173 9.25 5.19 14.48
N GLN A 174 10.06 6.21 14.79
CA GLN A 174 10.90 6.19 16.00
C GLN A 174 10.08 6.09 17.28
N GLN A 175 8.88 6.68 17.32
CA GLN A 175 7.99 6.56 18.48
C GLN A 175 7.53 5.12 18.70
N LEU A 176 7.35 4.36 17.61
CA LEU A 176 7.08 2.91 17.64
C LEU A 176 8.32 2.05 17.92
N GLY A 177 9.48 2.67 18.16
CA GLY A 177 10.72 1.94 18.33
C GLY A 177 11.21 1.28 17.03
N LEU A 178 10.84 1.84 15.88
CA LEU A 178 11.30 1.42 14.55
C LEU A 178 12.15 2.52 13.92
N LYS A 179 13.03 2.14 12.99
CA LYS A 179 13.92 3.06 12.30
C LYS A 179 14.00 2.72 10.82
N LEU A 180 13.89 3.73 9.98
CA LEU A 180 14.22 3.63 8.56
C LEU A 180 15.63 4.17 8.31
N GLU A 181 16.43 3.42 7.57
CA GLU A 181 17.75 3.81 7.12
C GLU A 181 17.84 3.76 5.60
N ALA A 182 18.36 4.81 4.97
CA ALA A 182 18.58 4.80 3.53
C ALA A 182 19.66 3.78 3.16
N GLY A 183 19.39 2.97 2.15
CA GLY A 183 20.31 1.94 1.70
C GLY A 183 20.13 1.59 0.23
N LYS A 184 20.82 0.55 -0.19
CA LYS A 184 20.61 -0.15 -1.46
C LYS A 184 20.26 -1.60 -1.17
N GLY A 185 19.41 -2.17 -2.00
CA GLY A 185 19.07 -3.57 -1.89
C GLY A 185 18.25 -4.06 -3.07
N PRO A 186 17.96 -5.37 -3.09
CA PRO A 186 17.20 -5.99 -4.16
C PRO A 186 15.74 -5.53 -4.10
N VAL A 187 15.25 -5.02 -5.22
CA VAL A 187 13.84 -4.68 -5.43
C VAL A 187 13.32 -5.54 -6.57
N GLU A 188 12.20 -6.23 -6.31
CA GLU A 188 11.45 -6.93 -7.34
C GLU A 188 10.63 -5.91 -8.14
N ILE A 189 10.85 -5.89 -9.45
CA ILE A 189 10.11 -5.06 -10.39
C ILE A 189 9.36 -5.95 -11.37
N LEU A 190 8.13 -5.55 -11.69
CA LEU A 190 7.36 -6.17 -12.76
C LEU A 190 7.62 -5.39 -14.05
N VAL A 191 8.24 -6.05 -15.02
CA VAL A 191 8.56 -5.47 -16.32
C VAL A 191 7.47 -5.88 -17.31
N ILE A 192 6.94 -4.91 -18.05
CA ILE A 192 6.08 -5.15 -19.20
C ILE A 192 6.98 -5.30 -20.42
N ASP A 193 7.08 -6.52 -20.93
CA ASP A 193 7.83 -6.83 -22.15
C ASP A 193 7.06 -6.41 -23.40
N HIS A 194 5.74 -6.60 -23.36
CA HIS A 194 4.87 -6.37 -24.50
C HIS A 194 3.44 -6.08 -24.06
N VAL A 195 2.78 -5.16 -24.75
CA VAL A 195 1.35 -4.90 -24.64
C VAL A 195 0.84 -4.33 -25.96
N GLU A 196 -0.34 -4.78 -26.37
CA GLU A 196 -1.05 -4.35 -27.57
C GLU A 196 -2.42 -3.79 -27.20
N ARG A 197 -2.90 -2.83 -27.99
CA ARG A 197 -4.29 -2.39 -27.88
C ARG A 197 -5.21 -3.54 -28.28
N PRO A 198 -6.25 -3.85 -27.50
CA PRO A 198 -7.18 -4.91 -27.84
C PRO A 198 -8.00 -4.52 -29.07
N SER A 199 -8.48 -5.50 -29.83
CA SER A 199 -9.49 -5.27 -30.88
C SER A 199 -10.80 -4.80 -30.25
N GLU A 200 -11.62 -4.05 -31.02
CA GLU A 200 -12.96 -3.66 -30.57
C GLU A 200 -13.81 -4.89 -30.18
N ASN A 201 -14.63 -4.73 -29.13
CA ASN A 201 -15.47 -5.79 -28.54
C ASN A 201 -16.74 -6.05 -29.34
#